data_AF-A0A5R9IFY5-F1
#
_entry.id   AF-A0A5R9IFY5-F1
#
_cell.length_a   1.000
_cell.length_b   1.000
_cell.length_c   1.000
_cell.angle_alpha   90.00
_cell.angle_beta   90.00
_cell.angle_gamma   90.00
#
_symmetry.space_group_name_H-M   'P 1'
#
loop_
_entity.id
_entity.type
_entity.pdbx_description
1 polymer ?
#
loop_
_entity_poly.entity_id
_entity_poly.type
_entity_poly.pdbx_seq_one_letter_code
_entity_poly.pdbx_strand_id
1 'polypeptide(L)'
;MSVIMKCTTKARIRILKGGWQVAEDDDESKYVKNLAVNLSIVGNEKNGYHLLMEPEGCFVADSHYESIAEAKEDASDSLGVKDSDWV
;
A
#
# COMPACT_ATOMS: atom_id res chain seq x y z
N MET A 1 -9.36 -15.70 -0.07
CA MET A 1 -9.01 -14.74 -1.13
C MET A 1 -7.69 -15.19 -1.74
N SER A 2 -7.60 -15.20 -3.07
CA SER A 2 -6.34 -15.54 -3.75
C SER A 2 -5.52 -14.28 -3.93
N VAL A 3 -4.22 -14.37 -3.68
CA VAL A 3 -3.28 -13.30 -4.06
C VAL A 3 -3.16 -13.30 -5.57
N ILE A 4 -3.43 -12.16 -6.19
CA ILE A 4 -3.31 -11.98 -7.64
C ILE A 4 -1.90 -11.51 -7.99
N MET A 5 -1.39 -10.55 -7.22
CA MET A 5 -0.08 -9.95 -7.42
C MET A 5 0.43 -9.31 -6.14
N LYS A 6 1.74 -9.13 -6.08
CA LYS A 6 2.42 -8.52 -4.94
C LYS A 6 3.57 -7.63 -5.41
N CYS A 7 3.91 -6.63 -4.62
CA CYS A 7 5.15 -5.89 -4.79
C CYS A 7 5.65 -5.38 -3.45
N THR A 8 6.88 -4.90 -3.42
CA THR A 8 7.45 -4.26 -2.23
C THR A 8 8.05 -2.94 -2.66
N THR A 9 7.65 -1.86 -2.00
CA THR A 9 8.18 -0.52 -2.21
C THR A 9 8.74 0.04 -0.93
N LYS A 10 9.44 1.19 -1.01
CA LYS A 10 9.85 1.96 0.16
C LYS A 10 9.10 3.28 0.16
N ALA A 11 8.43 3.58 1.26
CA ALA A 11 7.68 4.81 1.42
C ALA A 11 7.98 5.48 2.76
N ARG A 12 7.82 6.80 2.79
CA ARG A 12 7.85 7.58 4.03
C ARG A 12 6.53 7.36 4.73
N ILE A 13 6.58 6.66 5.86
CA ILE A 13 5.41 6.33 6.66
C ILE A 13 5.49 7.07 7.99
N ARG A 14 4.46 7.84 8.30
CA ARG A 14 4.29 8.49 9.59
C ARG A 14 3.57 7.56 10.53
N ILE A 15 4.25 7.20 11.62
CA ILE A 15 3.71 6.33 12.66
C ILE A 15 2.87 7.15 13.63
N LEU A 16 1.60 6.79 13.75
CA LEU A 16 0.65 7.40 14.67
C LEU A 16 0.35 6.46 15.85
N LYS A 17 -0.22 6.99 16.92
CA LYS A 17 -0.67 6.17 18.04
C LYS A 17 -1.90 5.35 17.60
N GLY A 18 -1.67 4.10 17.21
CA GLY A 18 -2.73 3.18 16.78
C GLY A 18 -2.93 3.06 15.27
N GLY A 19 -2.01 3.58 14.46
CA GLY A 19 -2.10 3.50 13.00
C GLY A 19 -0.88 4.10 12.32
N TRP A 20 -0.98 4.25 11.00
CA TRP A 20 0.05 4.85 10.19
C TRP A 20 -0.61 5.60 9.03
N GLN A 21 0.14 6.51 8.42
CA GLN A 21 -0.25 7.20 7.19
C GLN A 21 0.99 7.38 6.31
N VAL A 22 0.79 7.47 4.99
CA VAL A 22 1.87 7.92 4.11
C VAL A 22 2.18 9.38 4.44
N ALA A 23 3.46 9.69 4.65
CA ALA A 23 3.91 11.02 4.98
C ALA A 23 4.10 11.85 3.72
N GLU A 24 3.68 13.11 3.76
CA GLU A 24 3.96 14.08 2.70
C GLU A 24 5.48 14.38 2.62
N ASP A 25 5.94 14.85 1.47
CA ASP A 25 7.36 15.15 1.24
C ASP A 25 7.93 16.19 2.22
N ASP A 26 7.10 17.11 2.71
CA ASP A 26 7.48 18.16 3.66
C ASP A 26 7.30 17.73 5.14
N ASP A 27 6.87 16.50 5.41
CA ASP A 27 6.68 16.04 6.80
C ASP A 27 8.03 15.70 7.45
N GLU A 28 8.58 16.67 8.19
CA GLU A 28 9.81 16.56 8.99
C GLU A 28 9.56 16.00 10.40
N SER A 29 8.38 15.42 10.66
CA SER A 29 8.09 14.87 11.99
C SER A 29 9.04 13.71 12.34
N LYS A 30 9.54 13.69 13.58
CA LYS A 30 10.38 12.59 14.11
C LYS A 30 9.73 11.20 14.08
N TYR A 31 8.44 11.13 13.76
CA TYR A 31 7.67 9.90 13.64
C TYR A 31 7.55 9.41 12.19
N VAL A 32 8.10 10.14 11.21
CA VAL A 32 8.24 9.70 9.83
C VAL A 32 9.45 8.80 9.72
N LYS A 33 9.24 7.61 9.15
CA LYS A 33 10.29 6.63 8.88
C LYS A 33 10.17 6.16 7.44
N ASN A 34 11.31 5.94 6.79
CA ASN A 34 11.31 5.27 5.50
C ASN A 34 11.23 3.75 5.75
N LEU A 35 10.09 3.15 5.45
CA LEU A 35 9.80 1.74 5.70
C LEU A 35 9.56 1.00 4.40
N ALA A 36 9.91 -0.29 4.38
CA ALA A 36 9.43 -1.18 3.34
C ALA A 36 7.91 -1.36 3.53
N VAL A 37 7.15 -1.24 2.44
CA VAL A 37 5.72 -1.49 2.39
C VAL A 37 5.49 -2.65 1.44
N ASN A 38 5.00 -3.75 1.98
CA ASN A 38 4.54 -4.87 1.17
C ASN A 38 3.13 -4.58 0.69
N LEU A 39 2.95 -4.66 -0.61
CA LEU A 39 1.67 -4.45 -1.27
C LEU A 39 1.20 -5.77 -1.84
N SER A 40 -0.08 -6.06 -1.69
CA SER A 40 -0.68 -7.27 -2.24
C SER A 40 -2.08 -6.96 -2.73
N ILE A 41 -2.34 -7.28 -3.99
CA ILE A 41 -3.70 -7.23 -4.53
C ILE A 41 -4.28 -8.63 -4.43
N VAL A 42 -5.35 -8.76 -3.65
CA VAL A 42 -6.03 -10.02 -3.39
C VAL A 42 -7.50 -9.92 -3.79
N GLY A 43 -8.10 -10.97 -4.32
CA GLY A 43 -9.52 -10.91 -4.69
C GLY A 43 -9.87 -11.72 -5.92
N ASN A 44 -10.99 -11.39 -6.54
CA ASN A 44 -11.44 -11.96 -7.80
C ASN A 44 -12.54 -11.09 -8.43
N GLU A 45 -12.78 -11.28 -9.72
CA GLU A 45 -13.79 -10.54 -10.49
C GLU A 45 -15.22 -10.60 -9.91
N LYS A 46 -15.56 -11.62 -9.11
CA LYS A 46 -16.90 -11.74 -8.50
C LYS A 46 -17.08 -10.93 -7.21
N ASN A 47 -15.99 -10.64 -6.49
CA ASN A 47 -16.04 -9.98 -5.18
C ASN A 47 -15.26 -8.65 -5.17
N GLY A 48 -14.63 -8.30 -6.29
CA GLY A 48 -13.69 -7.21 -6.40
C GLY A 48 -12.30 -7.58 -5.87
N TYR A 49 -11.46 -6.55 -5.80
CA TYR A 49 -10.06 -6.65 -5.44
C TYR A 49 -9.79 -5.81 -4.20
N HIS A 50 -8.86 -6.26 -3.36
CA HIS A 50 -8.41 -5.55 -2.18
C HIS A 50 -6.93 -5.28 -2.31
N LEU A 51 -6.53 -4.02 -2.16
CA LEU A 51 -5.16 -3.62 -1.97
C LEU A 51 -4.82 -3.72 -0.48
N LEU A 52 -3.93 -4.64 -0.14
CA LEU A 52 -3.37 -4.74 1.20
C LEU A 52 -2.03 -4.00 1.22
N MET A 53 -1.89 -3.07 2.16
CA MET A 53 -0.68 -2.29 2.38
C MET A 53 -0.12 -2.63 3.76
N GLU A 54 1.06 -3.24 3.80
CA GLU A 54 1.71 -3.69 5.03
C GLU A 54 3.07 -3.02 5.19
N PRO A 55 3.15 -1.84 5.83
CA PRO A 55 4.42 -1.27 6.22
C PRO A 55 5.10 -2.12 7.30
N GLU A 56 6.42 -2.22 7.22
CA GLU A 56 7.21 -3.02 8.16
C GLU A 56 6.96 -2.58 9.62
N GLY A 57 6.52 -3.52 10.45
CA GLY A 57 6.23 -3.28 11.87
C GLY A 57 4.95 -2.47 12.14
N CYS A 58 4.08 -2.30 11.14
CA CYS A 58 2.80 -1.62 11.25
C CYS A 58 1.62 -2.58 11.00
N PHE A 59 0.40 -2.12 11.29
CA PHE A 59 -0.82 -2.85 10.94
C PHE A 59 -1.05 -2.81 9.44
N VAL A 60 -1.68 -3.85 8.89
CA VAL A 60 -2.09 -3.84 7.48
C VAL A 60 -3.24 -2.85 7.28
N ALA A 61 -3.19 -2.05 6.22
CA ALA A 61 -4.35 -1.32 5.72
C ALA A 61 -4.95 -2.08 4.53
N ASP A 62 -6.27 -2.10 4.44
CA ASP A 62 -6.99 -2.68 3.32
C ASP A 62 -7.90 -1.65 2.65
N SER A 63 -7.87 -1.63 1.32
CA SER A 63 -8.76 -0.82 0.49
C SER A 63 -9.41 -1.70 -0.58
N HIS A 64 -10.72 -1.55 -0.77
CA HIS A 64 -11.49 -2.32 -1.76
C HIS A 64 -11.66 -1.55 -3.06
N TYR A 65 -11.54 -2.25 -4.19
CA TYR A 65 -11.62 -1.75 -5.55
C TYR A 65 -12.42 -2.70 -6.44
N GLU A 66 -13.09 -2.17 -7.45
CA GLU A 66 -13.82 -2.99 -8.42
C GLU A 66 -12.87 -3.64 -9.43
N SER A 67 -11.75 -2.99 -9.73
CA SER A 67 -10.74 -3.46 -10.69
C SER A 67 -9.31 -3.47 -10.13
N ILE A 68 -8.47 -4.37 -10.68
CA ILE A 68 -7.02 -4.38 -10.42
C ILE A 68 -6.37 -3.06 -10.83
N ALA A 69 -6.82 -2.46 -11.94
CA ALA A 69 -6.29 -1.20 -12.45
C ALA A 69 -6.43 -0.06 -11.44
N GLU A 70 -7.60 0.05 -10.80
CA GLU A 70 -7.85 1.06 -9.76
C GLU A 70 -6.97 0.83 -8.53
N ALA A 71 -6.84 -0.42 -8.09
CA ALA A 71 -5.94 -0.77 -7.00
C ALA A 71 -4.48 -0.43 -7.30
N LYS A 72 -4.04 -0.58 -8.56
CA LYS A 72 -2.69 -0.20 -9.00
C LYS A 72 -2.51 1.31 -9.10
N GLU A 73 -3.53 2.02 -9.59
CA GLU A 73 -3.51 3.48 -9.69
C GLU A 73 -3.37 4.12 -8.32
N ASP A 74 -4.16 3.66 -7.34
CA ASP A 74 -4.08 4.13 -5.96
C ASP A 74 -2.72 3.82 -5.30
N ALA A 75 -2.17 2.62 -5.53
CA ALA A 75 -0.82 2.29 -5.07
C ALA A 75 0.27 3.14 -5.74
N SER A 76 0.08 3.52 -7.00
CA SER A 76 0.97 4.43 -7.72
C SER A 76 0.89 5.86 -7.19
N ASP A 77 -0.31 6.36 -6.90
CA ASP A 77 -0.53 7.71 -6.38
C ASP A 77 -0.05 7.82 -4.93
N SER A 78 -0.41 6.86 -4.09
CA SER A 78 -0.08 6.87 -2.66
C SER A 78 1.37 6.52 -2.37
N LEU A 79 1.97 5.57 -3.10
CA LEU A 79 3.27 4.98 -2.75
C LEU A 79 4.29 5.00 -3.90
N GLY A 80 3.94 5.60 -5.05
CA GLY A 80 4.83 5.74 -6.20
C GLY A 80 5.16 4.42 -6.90
N VAL A 81 4.37 3.37 -6.68
CA VAL A 81 4.59 2.04 -7.25
C VAL A 81 4.23 2.01 -8.72
N LYS A 82 5.12 1.50 -9.57
CA LYS A 82 4.85 1.37 -11.01
C LYS A 82 4.17 0.04 -11.30
N ASP A 83 3.46 -0.02 -12.42
CA ASP A 83 2.85 -1.26 -12.91
C ASP A 83 3.87 -2.40 -13.05
N SER A 84 5.11 -2.07 -13.42
CA SER A 84 6.21 -3.04 -13.60
C SER A 84 6.79 -3.60 -12.30
N ASP A 85 6.47 -3.02 -11.13
CA ASP A 85 6.94 -3.52 -9.83
C ASP A 85 6.12 -4.71 -9.32
N TRP A 86 4.96 -4.97 -9.93
CA TRP A 86 4.05 -6.05 -9.55
C TRP A 86 4.48 -7.40 -10.14
N VAL A 87 4.52 -8.42 -9.28
CA VAL A 87 4.88 -9.82 -9.61
C VAL A 87 3.81 -10.82 -9.20
#